data_AF-A0A419R5H0-F1
#
_entry.id   AF-A0A419R5H0-F1
#
_cell.length_a   1.000
_cell.length_b   1.000
_cell.length_c   1.000
_cell.angle_alpha   90.00
_cell.angle_beta   90.00
_cell.angle_gamma   90.00
#
_symmetry.space_group_name_H-M   'P 1'
#
loop_
_entity.id
_entity.type
_entity.pdbx_description
1 polymer ?
#
loop_
_entity_poly.entity_id
_entity_poly.type
_entity_poly.pdbx_seq_one_letter_code
_entity_poly.pdbx_strand_id
1 'polypeptide(L)'
;MSAIASFLGRLMLALLFVLAGLGKIIDPGGAQQMLQNAGLQPWLATPTGIFEVVVGLCLAVGVMTRLSAILLFGFTLLATLFFHRDLADPMQQTMALKNIAIAGGLLVVFAYGQMHWSYDRMRLRRRGERDAADANARAHEAELRAAHAEGRAEGRAETVGVPDRDGDGHPG
;
A
#
# COMPACT_ATOMS: atom_id res chain seq x y z
N MET A 1 17.33 -5.86 2.13
CA MET A 1 18.06 -4.85 2.93
C MET A 1 17.42 -3.45 2.88
N SER A 2 16.90 -2.98 1.74
CA SER A 2 16.25 -1.66 1.61
C SER A 2 14.95 -1.46 2.42
N ALA A 3 14.19 -2.53 2.69
CA ALA A 3 12.90 -2.43 3.39
C ALA A 3 13.02 -2.02 4.87
N ILE A 4 14.02 -2.57 5.59
CA ILE A 4 14.28 -2.22 7.00
C ILE A 4 14.71 -0.76 7.10
N ALA A 5 15.61 -0.32 6.22
CA ALA A 5 16.04 1.08 6.17
C ALA A 5 14.88 2.04 5.86
N SER A 6 14.01 1.69 4.91
CA SER A 6 12.81 2.48 4.59
C SER A 6 11.80 2.53 5.73
N PHE A 7 11.61 1.43 6.46
CA PHE A 7 10.77 1.41 7.66
C PHE A 7 11.36 2.28 8.76
N LEU A 8 12.65 2.12 9.06
CA LEU A 8 13.33 2.87 10.10
C LEU A 8 13.37 4.37 9.79
N GLY A 9 13.63 4.74 8.54
CA GLY A 9 13.60 6.13 8.10
C GLY A 9 12.21 6.77 8.27
N ARG A 10 11.14 6.06 7.92
CA ARG A 10 9.76 6.53 8.17
C ARG A 10 9.46 6.66 9.65
N LEU A 11 9.91 5.70 10.47
CA LEU A 11 9.71 5.72 11.91
C LEU A 11 10.43 6.92 12.55
N MET A 12 11.67 7.20 12.14
CA MET A 12 12.43 8.36 12.62
C MET A 12 11.76 9.68 12.24
N LEU A 13 11.30 9.81 10.98
CA LEU A 13 10.56 10.99 10.54
C LEU A 13 9.24 11.14 11.30
N ALA A 14 8.48 10.07 11.43
CA ALA A 14 7.21 10.08 12.16
C ALA A 14 7.37 10.44 13.64
N LEU A 15 8.40 9.93 14.29
CA LEU A 15 8.68 10.18 15.70
C LEU A 15 8.82 11.68 16.00
N LEU A 16 9.46 12.44 15.09
CA LEU A 16 9.59 13.90 15.23
C LEU A 16 8.21 14.58 15.29
N PHE A 17 7.28 14.21 14.40
CA PHE A 17 5.94 14.79 14.36
C PHE A 17 5.09 14.36 15.55
N VAL A 18 5.18 13.08 15.95
CA VAL A 18 4.42 12.57 17.10
C VAL A 18 4.85 13.28 18.39
N LEU A 19 6.15 13.43 18.63
CA LEU A 19 6.66 14.15 19.80
C LEU A 19 6.29 15.64 19.75
N ALA A 20 6.43 16.28 18.58
CA ALA A 20 6.06 17.68 18.40
C ALA A 20 4.56 17.94 18.63
N GLY A 21 3.70 17.02 18.18
CA GLY A 21 2.25 17.14 18.34
C GLY A 21 1.78 16.81 19.75
N LEU A 22 2.38 15.80 20.39
CA LEU A 22 2.13 15.50 21.80
C LEU A 22 2.49 16.69 22.69
N GLY A 23 3.61 17.37 22.41
CA GLY A 23 3.96 18.60 23.13
C GLY A 23 2.87 19.67 23.08
N LYS A 24 2.24 19.87 21.90
CA LYS A 24 1.14 20.83 21.72
C LYS A 24 -0.16 20.40 22.41
N ILE A 25 -0.37 19.10 22.62
CA ILE A 25 -1.56 18.55 23.29
C ILE A 25 -1.38 18.59 24.81
N ILE A 26 -0.17 18.30 25.31
CA ILE A 26 0.14 18.28 26.74
C ILE A 26 0.22 19.70 27.31
N ASP A 27 0.83 20.63 26.56
CA ASP A 27 0.88 22.04 26.92
C ASP A 27 0.28 22.93 25.79
N PRO A 28 -1.06 23.00 25.71
CA PRO A 28 -1.72 23.88 24.75
C PRO A 28 -1.42 25.36 25.03
N GLY A 29 -1.15 25.74 26.29
CA GLY A 29 -0.89 27.12 26.68
C GLY A 29 0.41 27.65 26.07
N GLY A 30 1.50 26.89 26.22
CA GLY A 30 2.77 27.22 25.58
C GLY A 30 2.67 27.26 24.06
N ALA A 31 1.98 26.28 23.46
CA ALA A 31 1.77 26.24 22.00
C ALA A 31 0.94 27.42 21.49
N GLN A 32 -0.12 27.81 22.20
CA GLN A 32 -0.93 29.00 21.88
C GLN A 32 -0.10 30.28 21.89
N GLN A 33 0.79 30.42 22.87
CA GLN A 33 1.64 31.60 22.99
C GLN A 33 2.69 31.67 21.87
N MET A 34 3.30 30.54 21.49
CA MET A 34 4.16 30.48 20.31
C MET A 34 3.41 30.89 19.04
N LEU A 35 2.16 30.46 18.90
CA LEU A 35 1.33 30.73 17.73
C LEU A 35 0.94 32.21 17.63
N GLN A 36 0.63 32.84 18.77
CA GLN A 36 0.41 34.29 18.87
C GLN A 36 1.65 35.07 18.46
N ASN A 37 2.85 34.67 18.91
CA ASN A 37 4.11 35.29 18.53
C ASN A 37 4.40 35.19 17.02
N ALA A 38 3.91 34.13 16.37
CA ALA A 38 3.99 33.95 14.92
C ALA A 38 2.90 34.70 14.13
N GLY A 39 1.98 35.40 14.81
CA GLY A 39 0.85 36.11 14.20
C GLY A 39 -0.31 35.21 13.76
N LEU A 40 -0.39 33.99 14.32
CA LEU A 40 -1.43 33.01 14.01
C LEU A 40 -2.46 32.92 15.15
N GLN A 41 -3.67 32.46 14.83
CA GLN A 41 -4.75 32.38 15.82
C GLN A 41 -4.48 31.26 16.84
N PRO A 42 -4.51 31.54 18.17
CA PRO A 42 -4.08 30.60 19.19
C PRO A 42 -4.86 29.27 19.21
N TRP A 43 -6.16 29.29 18.86
CA TRP A 43 -6.98 28.08 18.83
C TRP A 43 -6.48 27.00 17.86
N LEU A 44 -5.60 27.34 16.90
CA LEU A 44 -4.98 26.37 15.99
C LEU A 44 -3.99 25.41 16.68
N ALA A 45 -3.54 25.70 17.90
CA ALA A 45 -2.56 24.87 18.62
C ALA A 45 -3.04 23.42 18.81
N THR A 46 -4.27 23.24 19.26
CA THR A 46 -4.88 21.92 19.50
C THR A 46 -5.09 21.12 18.21
N PRO A 47 -5.75 21.64 17.15
CA PRO A 47 -5.97 20.89 15.91
C PRO A 47 -4.65 20.59 15.19
N THR A 48 -3.67 21.49 15.22
CA THR A 48 -2.34 21.22 14.63
C THR A 48 -1.59 20.13 15.38
N GLY A 49 -1.66 20.12 16.73
CA GLY A 49 -1.09 19.03 17.54
C GLY A 49 -1.72 17.68 17.23
N ILE A 50 -3.05 17.61 17.17
CA ILE A 50 -3.77 16.37 16.83
C ILE A 50 -3.41 15.91 15.41
N PHE A 51 -3.36 16.84 14.46
CA PHE A 51 -2.97 16.56 13.07
C PHE A 51 -1.56 15.97 12.99
N GLU A 52 -0.57 16.58 13.66
CA GLU A 52 0.81 16.07 13.66
C GLU A 52 0.91 14.66 14.24
N VAL A 53 0.19 14.38 15.34
CA VAL A 53 0.20 13.04 15.96
C VAL A 53 -0.47 12.01 15.05
N VAL A 54 -1.66 12.30 14.54
CA VAL A 54 -2.43 11.36 13.71
C VAL A 54 -1.69 11.08 12.40
N VAL A 55 -1.26 12.13 11.69
CA VAL A 55 -0.58 11.98 10.40
C VAL A 55 0.83 11.40 10.58
N GLY A 56 1.53 11.77 11.65
CA GLY A 56 2.81 11.16 12.04
C GLY A 56 2.66 9.66 12.30
N LEU A 57 1.62 9.25 13.03
CA LEU A 57 1.34 7.84 13.27
C LEU A 57 0.96 7.09 11.99
N CYS A 58 0.16 7.69 11.11
CA CYS A 58 -0.13 7.15 9.78
C CYS A 58 1.16 6.93 8.96
N LEU A 59 2.10 7.88 9.02
CA LEU A 59 3.41 7.76 8.36
C LEU A 59 4.22 6.60 8.93
N ALA A 60 4.24 6.42 10.27
CA ALA A 60 4.94 5.35 10.96
C ALA A 60 4.41 3.97 10.59
N VAL A 61 3.08 3.77 10.69
CA VAL A 61 2.42 2.49 10.37
C VAL A 61 2.50 2.21 8.86
N GLY A 62 2.65 3.25 8.03
CA GLY A 62 2.69 3.12 6.58
C GLY A 62 1.32 3.14 5.93
N VAL A 63 0.31 3.67 6.61
CA VAL A 63 -1.03 3.89 6.06
C VAL A 63 -1.01 5.20 5.26
N MET A 64 -1.46 5.14 4.00
CA MET A 64 -1.50 6.30 3.10
C MET A 64 -0.20 7.11 3.06
N THR A 65 0.96 6.43 3.02
CA THR A 65 2.31 7.05 3.13
C THR A 65 2.52 8.27 2.24
N ARG A 66 2.04 8.26 1.00
CA ARG A 66 2.15 9.41 0.09
C ARG A 66 1.35 10.61 0.57
N LEU A 67 0.12 10.40 1.04
CA LEU A 67 -0.74 11.46 1.54
C LEU A 67 -0.18 12.02 2.86
N SER A 68 0.23 11.16 3.78
CA SER A 68 0.85 11.58 5.04
C SER A 68 2.14 12.34 4.80
N ALA A 69 2.98 11.89 3.87
CA ALA A 69 4.24 12.55 3.54
C ALA A 69 4.04 13.93 2.92
N ILE A 70 3.10 14.09 1.97
CA ILE A 70 2.85 15.41 1.34
C ILE A 70 2.20 16.40 2.31
N LEU A 71 1.30 15.91 3.17
CA LEU A 71 0.66 16.73 4.21
C LEU A 71 1.69 17.23 5.23
N LEU A 72 2.54 16.34 5.74
CA LEU A 72 3.62 16.71 6.65
C LEU A 72 4.67 17.59 5.97
N PHE A 73 4.96 17.37 4.69
CA PHE A 73 5.89 18.20 3.92
C PHE A 73 5.39 19.65 3.85
N GLY A 74 4.14 19.84 3.42
CA GLY A 74 3.52 21.16 3.35
C GLY A 74 3.47 21.82 4.73
N PHE A 75 3.08 21.06 5.76
CA PHE A 75 3.06 21.53 7.14
C PHE A 75 4.45 21.98 7.64
N THR A 76 5.50 21.19 7.41
CA THR A 76 6.87 21.52 7.84
C THR A 76 7.39 22.78 7.15
N LEU A 77 7.11 22.97 5.86
CA LEU A 77 7.49 24.20 5.16
C LEU A 77 6.74 25.40 5.72
N LEU A 78 5.43 25.26 5.93
CA LEU A 78 4.61 26.34 6.48
C LEU A 78 5.10 26.72 7.89
N ALA A 79 5.32 25.74 8.77
CA ALA A 79 5.89 25.97 10.09
C ALA A 79 7.26 26.67 10.03
N THR A 80 8.10 26.32 9.06
CA THR A 80 9.40 26.99 8.88
C THR A 80 9.23 28.46 8.51
N LEU A 81 8.35 28.76 7.56
CA LEU A 81 8.06 30.13 7.09
C LEU A 81 7.39 31.00 8.16
N PHE A 82 6.63 30.42 9.08
CA PHE A 82 5.99 31.16 10.17
C PHE A 82 6.92 31.38 11.37
N PHE A 83 7.71 30.38 11.75
CA PHE A 83 8.49 30.41 13.00
C PHE A 83 9.97 30.78 12.84
N HIS A 84 10.54 30.73 11.62
CA HIS A 84 11.98 30.96 11.39
C HIS A 84 12.20 32.00 10.29
N ARG A 85 11.63 33.19 10.48
CA ARG A 85 11.75 34.30 9.52
C ARG A 85 13.03 35.12 9.69
N ASP A 86 13.60 35.12 10.89
CA ASP A 86 14.81 35.88 11.17
C ASP A 86 16.04 35.05 10.84
N LEU A 87 16.48 35.16 9.59
CA LEU A 87 17.69 34.51 9.11
C LEU A 87 18.95 35.21 9.64
N ALA A 88 18.88 36.30 10.41
CA ALA A 88 20.08 36.89 11.02
C ALA A 88 20.49 36.14 12.31
N ASP A 89 19.54 35.45 12.96
CA ASP A 89 19.80 34.62 14.14
C ASP A 89 20.31 33.22 13.72
N PRO A 90 21.55 32.85 14.08
CA PRO A 90 22.12 31.53 13.77
C PRO A 90 21.27 30.34 14.28
N MET A 91 20.55 30.52 15.39
CA MET A 91 19.68 29.48 15.93
C MET A 91 18.47 29.24 15.02
N GLN A 92 17.84 30.32 14.56
CA GLN A 92 16.70 30.23 13.65
C GLN A 92 17.09 29.67 12.28
N GLN A 93 18.25 30.09 11.74
CA GLN A 93 18.81 29.50 10.53
C GLN A 93 18.99 27.98 10.66
N THR A 94 19.57 27.52 11.77
CA THR A 94 19.82 26.09 12.01
C THR A 94 18.53 25.30 12.09
N MET A 95 17.52 25.83 12.78
CA MET A 95 16.20 25.18 12.88
C MET A 95 15.46 25.17 11.54
N ALA A 96 15.57 26.23 10.73
CA ALA A 96 15.02 26.26 9.39
C ALA A 96 15.68 25.20 8.49
N LEU A 97 17.01 25.10 8.51
CA LEU A 97 17.75 24.07 7.77
C LEU A 97 17.37 22.65 8.20
N LYS A 98 17.20 22.41 9.51
CA LYS A 98 16.69 21.14 10.03
C LYS A 98 15.32 20.81 9.42
N ASN A 99 14.40 21.77 9.39
CA ASN A 99 13.07 21.54 8.81
C ASN A 99 13.11 21.32 7.30
N ILE A 100 14.01 22.01 6.57
CA ILE A 100 14.24 21.77 5.14
C ILE A 100 14.75 20.34 4.90
N ALA A 101 15.68 19.86 5.73
CA ALA A 101 16.16 18.48 5.66
C ALA A 101 15.04 17.46 5.93
N ILE A 102 14.19 17.72 6.92
CA ILE A 102 13.01 16.88 7.21
C ILE A 102 12.05 16.89 6.02
N ALA A 103 11.77 18.05 5.43
CA ALA A 103 10.94 18.19 4.25
C ALA A 103 11.51 17.39 3.05
N GLY A 104 12.83 17.43 2.85
CA GLY A 104 13.52 16.58 1.87
C GLY A 104 13.34 15.09 2.14
N GLY A 105 13.48 14.65 3.40
CA GLY A 105 13.21 13.27 3.81
C GLY A 105 11.77 12.83 3.52
N LEU A 106 10.79 13.72 3.76
CA LEU A 106 9.39 13.46 3.45
C LEU A 106 9.13 13.38 1.94
N LEU A 107 9.78 14.22 1.12
CA LEU A 107 9.72 14.11 -0.34
C LEU A 107 10.29 12.79 -0.85
N VAL A 108 11.40 12.33 -0.27
CA VAL A 108 11.94 11.00 -0.57
C VAL A 108 10.93 9.92 -0.21
N VAL A 109 10.30 9.97 0.97
CA VAL A 109 9.24 9.03 1.35
C VAL A 109 8.04 9.11 0.39
N PHE A 110 7.67 10.30 -0.07
CA PHE A 110 6.61 10.49 -1.06
C PHE A 110 6.95 9.84 -2.40
N ALA A 111 8.19 10.01 -2.88
CA ALA A 111 8.67 9.42 -4.13
C ALA A 111 8.72 7.88 -4.07
N TYR A 112 9.21 7.33 -2.95
CA TYR A 112 9.34 5.88 -2.77
C TYR A 112 8.13 5.19 -2.12
N GLY A 113 7.08 5.94 -1.77
CA GLY A 113 5.89 5.45 -1.06
C GLY A 113 5.05 4.40 -1.81
N GLN A 114 5.36 4.13 -3.08
CA GLN A 114 4.67 3.16 -3.95
C GLN A 114 4.95 1.68 -3.63
N MET A 115 5.94 1.34 -2.79
CA MET A 115 6.32 -0.08 -2.61
C MET A 115 5.34 -0.94 -1.78
N HIS A 116 4.36 -0.36 -1.07
CA HIS A 116 3.44 -1.14 -0.22
C HIS A 116 2.09 -1.52 -0.85
N TRP A 117 1.76 -1.03 -2.05
CA TRP A 117 0.69 -1.65 -2.88
C TRP A 117 1.10 -3.02 -3.45
N SER A 118 2.29 -3.51 -3.08
CA SER A 118 2.79 -4.83 -3.46
C SER A 118 2.12 -5.97 -2.67
N TYR A 119 1.61 -5.75 -1.46
CA TYR A 119 0.92 -6.82 -0.72
C TYR A 119 -0.42 -7.19 -1.34
N ASP A 120 -1.18 -6.18 -1.80
CA ASP A 120 -2.44 -6.41 -2.51
C ASP A 120 -2.20 -6.95 -3.93
N ARG A 121 -1.17 -6.46 -4.65
CA ARG A 121 -0.75 -7.09 -5.92
C ARG A 121 -0.30 -8.54 -5.76
N MET A 122 0.42 -8.90 -4.69
CA MET A 122 0.85 -10.29 -4.46
C MET A 122 -0.36 -11.19 -4.15
N ARG A 123 -1.36 -10.69 -3.41
CA ARG A 123 -2.60 -11.42 -3.13
C ARG A 123 -3.49 -11.53 -4.34
N LEU A 124 -3.66 -10.46 -5.11
CA LEU A 124 -4.42 -10.46 -6.37
C LEU A 124 -3.75 -11.34 -7.42
N ARG A 125 -2.42 -11.35 -7.50
CA ARG A 125 -1.67 -12.24 -8.39
C ARG A 125 -1.78 -13.69 -7.98
N ARG A 126 -1.69 -14.02 -6.69
CA ARG A 126 -1.93 -15.38 -6.17
C ARG A 126 -3.39 -15.84 -6.32
N ARG A 127 -4.36 -14.93 -6.20
CA ARG A 127 -5.77 -15.22 -6.48
C ARG A 127 -5.98 -15.46 -7.97
N GLY A 128 -5.49 -14.59 -8.84
CA GLY A 128 -5.55 -14.78 -10.29
C GLY A 128 -4.83 -16.05 -10.78
N GLU A 129 -3.69 -16.41 -10.18
CA GLU A 129 -2.99 -17.68 -10.46
C GLU A 129 -3.81 -18.91 -10.02
N ARG A 130 -4.51 -18.84 -8.87
CA ARG A 130 -5.39 -19.91 -8.40
C ARG A 130 -6.67 -20.02 -9.22
N ASP A 131 -7.31 -18.89 -9.53
CA ASP A 131 -8.52 -18.85 -10.34
C ASP A 131 -8.25 -19.36 -11.76
N ALA A 132 -7.07 -19.05 -12.33
CA ALA A 132 -6.61 -19.58 -13.60
C ALA A 132 -6.31 -21.09 -13.54
N ALA A 133 -5.70 -21.58 -12.44
CA ALA A 133 -5.45 -23.01 -12.24
C ALA A 133 -6.77 -23.80 -12.12
N ASP A 134 -7.74 -23.28 -11.37
CA ASP A 134 -9.06 -23.88 -11.20
C ASP A 134 -9.85 -23.88 -12.53
N ALA A 135 -9.73 -22.82 -13.33
CA ALA A 135 -10.33 -22.76 -14.66
C ALA A 135 -9.73 -23.81 -15.61
N ASN A 136 -8.40 -23.98 -15.58
CA ASN A 136 -7.71 -24.98 -16.40
C ASN A 136 -8.06 -26.41 -16.00
N ALA A 137 -8.20 -26.69 -14.69
CA ALA A 137 -8.64 -28.00 -14.20
C ALA A 137 -10.06 -28.36 -14.68
N ARG A 138 -10.99 -27.39 -14.64
CA ARG A 138 -12.35 -27.57 -15.14
C ARG A 138 -12.40 -27.80 -16.65
N ALA A 139 -11.57 -27.09 -17.42
CA ALA A 139 -11.45 -27.30 -18.86
C ALA A 139 -10.92 -28.71 -19.18
N HIS A 140 -9.87 -29.14 -18.48
CA HIS A 140 -9.32 -30.49 -18.65
C HIS A 140 -10.32 -31.59 -18.29
N GLU A 141 -11.08 -31.45 -17.20
CA GLU A 141 -12.16 -32.38 -16.87
C GLU A 141 -13.25 -32.43 -17.93
N ALA A 142 -13.59 -31.29 -18.55
CA ALA A 142 -14.58 -31.23 -19.62
C ALA A 142 -14.08 -31.93 -20.89
N GLU A 143 -12.82 -31.75 -21.26
CA GLU A 143 -12.18 -32.46 -22.38
C GLU A 143 -12.15 -33.98 -22.14
N LEU A 144 -11.77 -34.43 -20.94
CA LEU A 144 -11.79 -35.85 -20.60
C LEU A 144 -13.20 -36.44 -20.69
N ARG A 145 -14.22 -35.72 -20.21
CA ARG A 145 -15.62 -36.15 -20.32
C ARG A 145 -16.08 -36.21 -21.78
N ALA A 146 -15.68 -35.27 -22.62
CA ALA A 146 -15.97 -35.29 -24.06
C ALA A 146 -15.30 -36.49 -24.73
N ALA A 147 -14.01 -36.72 -24.48
CA ALA A 147 -13.28 -37.87 -25.03
C ALA A 147 -13.89 -39.22 -24.60
N HIS A 148 -14.32 -39.36 -23.34
CA HIS A 148 -15.02 -40.57 -22.88
C HIS A 148 -16.41 -40.75 -23.51
N ALA A 149 -17.11 -39.66 -23.81
CA ALA A 149 -18.41 -39.72 -24.48
C ALA A 149 -18.26 -40.09 -25.96
N GLU A 150 -17.26 -39.52 -26.64
CA GLU A 150 -16.89 -39.85 -28.03
C GLU A 150 -16.44 -41.31 -28.15
N GLY A 151 -15.54 -41.78 -27.29
CA GLY A 151 -15.11 -43.18 -27.27
C GLY A 151 -16.25 -44.17 -26.99
N ARG A 152 -17.25 -43.78 -26.18
CA ARG A 152 -18.48 -44.58 -25.99
C ARG A 152 -19.37 -44.59 -27.24
N ALA A 153 -19.43 -43.48 -27.97
CA ALA A 153 -20.21 -43.38 -29.20
C ALA A 153 -19.56 -44.20 -30.34
N GLU A 154 -18.24 -44.13 -30.47
CA GLU A 154 -17.46 -44.91 -31.44
C GLU A 154 -17.52 -46.41 -31.13
N GLY A 155 -17.30 -46.83 -29.88
CA GLY A 155 -17.42 -48.25 -29.50
C GLY A 155 -18.85 -48.81 -29.65
N ARG A 156 -19.87 -47.95 -29.53
CA ARG A 156 -21.28 -48.32 -29.81
C ARG A 156 -21.57 -48.40 -31.31
N ALA A 157 -20.91 -47.60 -32.13
CA ALA A 157 -21.01 -47.69 -33.59
C ALA A 157 -20.30 -48.94 -34.14
N GLU A 158 -19.16 -49.31 -33.56
CA GLU A 158 -18.39 -50.50 -33.94
C GLU A 158 -19.12 -51.81 -33.58
N THR A 159 -19.79 -51.86 -32.42
CA THR A 159 -20.58 -53.04 -31.99
C THR A 159 -21.88 -53.24 -32.77
N VAL A 160 -22.45 -52.19 -33.37
CA VAL A 160 -23.65 -52.28 -34.23
C VAL A 160 -23.29 -52.65 -35.68
N GLY A 161 -22.01 -52.51 -36.06
CA GLY A 161 -21.51 -52.71 -37.43
C GLY A 161 -20.98 -54.10 -37.77
N VAL A 162 -21.06 -55.10 -36.89
CA VAL A 162 -20.63 -56.49 -37.18
C VAL A 162 -21.84 -57.29 -37.68
N PRO A 163 -22.02 -57.55 -38.99
CA PRO A 163 -23.04 -58.47 -39.45
C PRO A 163 -22.52 -59.89 -39.17
N ASP A 164 -23.30 -60.63 -38.39
CA ASP A 164 -23.17 -62.07 -38.19
C ASP A 164 -23.08 -62.76 -39.56
N ARG A 165 -21.95 -63.40 -39.83
CA ARG A 165 -21.59 -63.95 -41.14
C ARG A 165 -21.30 -65.45 -41.03
N ASP A 166 -22.07 -66.15 -40.20
CA ASP A 166 -21.93 -67.59 -40.03
C ASP A 166 -23.10 -68.28 -40.75
N GLY A 167 -22.97 -68.36 -42.07
CA GLY A 167 -23.86 -69.10 -42.96
C GLY A 167 -23.12 -70.27 -43.60
N ASP A 168 -23.08 -71.41 -42.94
CA ASP A 168 -22.67 -72.68 -43.53
C ASP A 168 -23.55 -73.84 -43.02
N GLY A 169 -24.70 -73.96 -43.68
CA GLY A 169 -25.52 -75.17 -43.66
C GLY A 169 -24.79 -76.36 -44.29
N HIS A 170 -24.73 -77.45 -43.54
CA HIS A 170 -24.23 -78.77 -43.96
C HIS A 170 -24.92 -79.29 -45.23
N PRO A 171 -24.17 -79.84 -46.21
CA PRO A 171 -24.75 -80.68 -47.25
C PRO A 171 -24.76 -82.16 -46.79
N GLY A 172 -25.91 -82.81 -46.99
CA GLY A 172 -26.07 -84.27 -46.97
C GLY A 172 -25.94 -84.86 -48.36
#